data_AF-A0A8B4CM74-F1
#
_entry.id   AF-A0A8B4CM74-F1
#
_cell.length_a   1.000
_cell.length_b   1.000
_cell.length_c   1.000
_cell.angle_alpha   90.00
_cell.angle_beta   90.00
_cell.angle_gamma   90.00
#
_symmetry.space_group_name_H-M   'P 1'
#
loop_
_entity.id
_entity.type
_entity.pdbx_description
1 polymer ?
#
loop_
_entity_poly.entity_id
_entity_poly.type
_entity_poly.pdbx_seq_one_letter_code
_entity_poly.pdbx_strand_id
1 'polypeptide(L)'
;MTARWFRRAFCGVNMAVKISGVLKDGAGKPVVNCAIELRARRTSPTVVAHVVATCVTDNNGAYVIEAEPGYYEVALHCNGWQPTRVGDIDVAPTDAPGTLNAFLNAPKDGDLRPEVMKCQRQ
;
A
#
# COMPACT_ATOMS: atom_id res chain seq x y z
N MET A 1 15.58 4.81 -29.20
CA MET A 1 15.04 5.46 -27.98
C MET A 1 14.54 4.37 -27.06
N THR A 2 15.39 3.82 -26.20
CA THR A 2 15.01 2.76 -25.25
C THR A 2 15.32 3.28 -23.85
N ALA A 3 14.27 3.74 -23.18
CA ALA A 3 14.34 4.23 -21.81
C ALA A 3 14.72 3.06 -20.90
N ARG A 4 16.01 2.99 -20.63
CA ARG A 4 16.68 2.08 -19.71
C ARG A 4 16.40 2.59 -18.30
N TRP A 5 15.22 2.28 -17.78
CA TRP A 5 14.83 2.67 -16.44
C TRP A 5 15.79 2.03 -15.43
N PHE A 6 16.42 2.92 -14.67
CA PHE A 6 17.36 2.68 -13.59
C PHE A 6 16.87 1.56 -12.64
N ARG A 7 17.36 0.33 -12.82
CA ARG A 7 17.44 -0.63 -11.71
C ARG A 7 18.63 -0.23 -10.85
N ARG A 8 18.41 0.79 -10.02
CA ARG A 8 19.31 1.06 -8.89
C ARG A 8 18.94 0.06 -7.81
N ALA A 9 19.55 -1.12 -7.87
CA ALA A 9 19.60 -2.04 -6.75
C ALA A 9 20.39 -1.36 -5.64
N PHE A 10 19.70 -0.79 -4.65
CA PHE A 10 20.31 -0.44 -3.38
C PHE A 10 20.42 -1.74 -2.56
N CYS A 11 21.61 -2.33 -2.58
CA CYS A 11 22.00 -3.33 -1.60
C CYS A 11 22.33 -2.60 -0.30
N GLY A 12 21.53 -2.82 0.74
CA GLY A 12 21.78 -2.27 2.09
C GLY A 12 20.49 -2.09 2.87
N VAL A 13 20.05 -3.16 3.54
CA VAL A 13 18.82 -3.29 4.35
C VAL A 13 17.53 -3.30 3.53
N ASN A 14 17.00 -4.50 3.28
CA ASN A 14 15.72 -4.73 2.60
C ASN A 14 14.55 -4.32 3.53
N MET A 15 14.31 -3.02 3.69
CA MET A 15 13.19 -2.48 4.48
C MET A 15 11.88 -2.37 3.69
N ALA A 16 11.89 -2.76 2.41
CA ALA A 16 10.68 -2.83 1.61
C ALA A 16 9.74 -3.91 2.19
N VAL A 17 8.54 -3.47 2.58
CA VAL A 17 7.44 -4.32 3.02
C VAL A 17 6.74 -4.88 1.78
N LYS A 18 6.63 -6.21 1.73
CA LYS A 18 5.96 -6.88 0.62
C LYS A 18 4.44 -6.88 0.86
N ILE A 19 3.74 -6.09 0.06
CA ILE A 19 2.29 -6.08 0.01
C ILE A 19 1.86 -7.01 -1.13
N SER A 20 1.34 -8.18 -0.79
CA SER A 20 0.91 -9.18 -1.76
C SER A 20 -0.40 -9.84 -1.36
N GLY A 21 -1.22 -10.16 -2.36
CA GLY A 21 -2.51 -10.77 -2.13
C GLY A 21 -3.29 -10.98 -3.41
N VAL A 22 -4.57 -11.28 -3.26
CA VAL A 22 -5.52 -11.40 -4.38
C VAL A 22 -6.52 -10.26 -4.27
N LEU A 23 -6.62 -9.44 -5.31
CA LEU A 23 -7.62 -8.38 -5.40
C LEU A 23 -8.95 -9.02 -5.76
N LYS A 24 -9.95 -8.81 -4.91
CA LYS A 24 -11.31 -9.33 -5.10
C LYS A 24 -12.30 -8.17 -5.15
N ASP A 25 -13.32 -8.29 -6.01
CA ASP A 25 -14.43 -7.34 -6.05
C ASP A 25 -15.44 -7.58 -4.90
N GLY A 26 -16.48 -6.74 -4.82
CA GLY A 26 -17.55 -6.89 -3.83
C GLY A 26 -18.39 -8.18 -3.98
N ALA A 27 -18.25 -8.90 -5.09
CA ALA A 27 -18.84 -10.22 -5.31
C ALA A 27 -17.87 -11.37 -4.97
N GLY A 28 -16.65 -11.05 -4.49
CA GLY A 28 -15.60 -12.01 -4.17
C GLY A 28 -14.87 -12.59 -5.39
N LYS A 29 -15.13 -12.08 -6.61
CA LYS A 29 -14.45 -12.52 -7.82
C LYS A 29 -13.07 -11.87 -7.93
N PRO A 30 -12.03 -12.61 -8.38
CA PRO A 30 -10.71 -12.04 -8.59
C PRO A 30 -10.77 -10.99 -9.70
N VAL A 31 -10.23 -9.80 -9.42
CA VAL A 31 -10.16 -8.72 -10.39
C VAL A 31 -8.83 -8.83 -11.12
N VAL A 32 -8.90 -9.15 -12.40
CA VAL A 32 -7.74 -9.25 -13.31
C VAL A 32 -7.54 -7.96 -14.07
N ASN A 33 -6.31 -7.70 -14.56
CA ASN A 33 -5.98 -6.46 -15.30
C ASN A 33 -6.35 -5.17 -14.54
N CYS A 34 -6.22 -5.18 -13.21
CA CYS A 34 -6.36 -3.97 -12.40
C CYS A 34 -4.98 -3.44 -12.01
N ALA A 35 -4.74 -2.16 -12.28
CA ALA A 35 -3.56 -1.44 -11.87
C ALA A 35 -3.77 -0.84 -10.48
N ILE A 36 -3.00 -1.31 -9.52
CA ILE A 36 -2.92 -0.80 -8.15
C ILE A 36 -1.85 0.28 -8.14
N GLU A 37 -2.26 1.52 -7.90
CA GLU A 37 -1.37 2.68 -7.73
C GLU A 37 -1.19 3.00 -6.25
N LEU A 38 0.07 3.05 -5.81
CA LEU A 38 0.50 3.51 -4.50
C LEU A 38 1.21 4.85 -4.66
N ARG A 39 0.60 5.93 -4.20
CA ARG A 39 1.11 7.30 -4.33
C ARG A 39 1.68 7.75 -3.00
N ALA A 40 2.99 7.95 -2.91
CA ALA A 40 3.64 8.44 -1.70
C ALA A 40 3.19 9.88 -1.38
N ARG A 41 2.49 10.06 -0.25
CA ARG A 41 1.95 11.37 0.19
C ARG A 41 2.93 12.17 1.02
N ARG A 42 3.85 11.51 1.74
CA ARG A 42 4.89 12.16 2.54
C ARG A 42 6.28 11.76 2.03
N THR A 43 7.20 12.72 2.07
CA THR A 43 8.63 12.48 1.82
C THR A 43 9.21 11.80 3.07
N SER A 44 9.55 10.52 2.94
CA SER A 44 10.26 9.74 3.95
C SER A 44 11.78 9.76 3.64
N PRO A 45 12.64 9.33 4.57
CA PRO A 45 14.10 9.28 4.35
C PRO A 45 14.52 8.40 3.15
N THR A 46 13.72 7.41 2.75
CA THR A 46 13.98 6.54 1.59
C THR A 46 13.09 6.80 0.38
N VAL A 47 11.95 7.48 0.55
CA VAL A 47 10.92 7.67 -0.49
C VAL A 47 10.61 9.14 -0.62
N VAL A 48 10.81 9.69 -1.82
CA VAL A 48 10.45 11.08 -2.10
C VAL A 48 8.93 11.17 -2.25
N ALA A 49 8.30 12.22 -1.71
CA ALA A 49 6.90 12.51 -2.00
C ALA A 49 6.67 12.55 -3.51
N HIS A 50 5.46 12.17 -3.95
CA HIS A 50 5.07 12.08 -5.36
C HIS A 50 5.64 10.87 -6.15
N VAL A 51 6.35 9.94 -5.51
CA VAL A 51 6.67 8.66 -6.15
C VAL A 51 5.40 7.80 -6.24
N VAL A 52 5.12 7.28 -7.43
CA VAL A 52 3.98 6.40 -7.71
C VAL A 52 4.51 5.01 -8.06
N ALA A 53 4.14 4.01 -7.27
CA ALA A 53 4.34 2.62 -7.63
C ALA A 53 3.05 2.09 -8.26
N THR A 54 3.15 1.44 -9.42
CA THR A 54 2.00 0.85 -10.10
C THR A 54 2.25 -0.63 -10.30
N CYS A 55 1.30 -1.46 -9.89
CA CYS A 55 1.36 -2.91 -10.05
C CYS A 55 0.07 -3.42 -10.67
N VAL A 56 0.18 -4.27 -11.69
CA VAL A 56 -0.99 -4.83 -12.37
C VAL A 56 -1.22 -6.24 -11.84
N THR A 57 -2.47 -6.55 -11.52
CA THR A 57 -2.89 -7.89 -11.09
C THR A 57 -2.82 -8.91 -12.23
N ASP A 58 -2.39 -10.13 -11.93
CA ASP A 58 -2.33 -11.25 -12.87
C ASP A 58 -3.73 -11.83 -13.20
N ASN A 59 -3.79 -12.90 -14.00
CA ASN A 59 -5.02 -13.61 -14.40
C ASN A 59 -5.79 -14.24 -13.23
N ASN A 60 -5.16 -14.37 -12.06
CA ASN A 60 -5.80 -14.83 -10.83
C ASN A 60 -6.17 -13.66 -9.89
N GLY A 61 -6.00 -12.42 -10.32
CA GLY A 61 -6.14 -11.22 -9.48
C GLY A 61 -5.01 -11.05 -8.46
N ALA A 62 -3.94 -11.84 -8.57
CA ALA A 62 -2.81 -11.78 -7.67
C ALA A 62 -1.94 -10.54 -7.96
N TYR A 63 -1.50 -9.85 -6.92
CA TYR A 63 -0.58 -8.72 -7.01
C TYR A 63 0.55 -8.86 -5.99
N VAL A 64 1.70 -8.26 -6.31
CA VAL A 64 2.87 -8.19 -5.44
C VAL A 64 3.49 -6.81 -5.60
N ILE A 65 3.66 -6.09 -4.49
CA ILE A 65 4.23 -4.75 -4.46
C ILE A 65 5.24 -4.69 -3.34
N GLU A 66 6.45 -4.23 -3.63
CA GLU A 66 7.47 -3.96 -2.64
C GLU A 66 7.38 -2.48 -2.28
N ALA A 67 6.71 -2.17 -1.18
CA ALA A 67 6.50 -0.81 -0.70
C ALA A 67 7.54 -0.48 0.37
N GLU A 68 8.27 0.60 0.17
CA GLU A 68 9.16 1.13 1.20
C GLU A 68 8.35 1.70 2.39
N PRO A 69 8.95 1.90 3.56
CA PRO A 69 8.24 2.47 4.70
C PRO A 69 7.83 3.93 4.48
N GLY A 70 6.54 4.23 4.65
CA GLY A 70 6.00 5.56 4.46
C GLY A 70 4.48 5.59 4.33
N TYR A 71 3.97 6.79 4.06
CA TYR A 71 2.53 7.03 3.94
C TYR A 71 2.10 7.05 2.47
N TYR A 72 1.23 6.12 2.08
CA TYR A 72 0.80 5.93 0.70
C TYR A 72 -0.71 6.09 0.56
N GLU A 73 -1.11 6.73 -0.53
CA GLU A 73 -2.48 6.75 -1.02
C GLU A 73 -2.67 5.61 -2.03
N VAL A 74 -3.67 4.78 -1.82
CA VAL A 74 -4.00 3.63 -2.67
C VAL A 74 -5.13 4.02 -3.62
N ALA A 75 -4.85 3.94 -4.91
CA ALA A 75 -5.85 4.05 -5.97
C ALA A 75 -5.88 2.77 -6.80
N LEU A 76 -7.08 2.31 -7.15
CA LEU A 76 -7.29 1.17 -8.04
C LEU A 76 -7.78 1.68 -9.38
N HIS A 77 -7.08 1.27 -10.43
CA HIS A 77 -7.43 1.55 -11.81
C HIS A 77 -7.66 0.24 -12.54
N CYS A 78 -8.91 -0.21 -12.57
CA CYS A 78 -9.28 -1.43 -13.28
C CYS A 78 -9.78 -1.06 -14.69
N ASN A 79 -9.38 -1.84 -15.70
CA ASN A 79 -9.76 -1.56 -17.09
C ASN A 79 -11.30 -1.44 -17.25
N GLY A 80 -11.76 -0.26 -17.67
CA GLY A 80 -13.18 0.07 -17.80
C GLY A 80 -13.78 0.88 -16.64
N TRP A 81 -13.02 1.13 -15.58
CA TRP A 81 -13.43 1.90 -14.41
C TRP A 81 -12.49 3.09 -14.18
N GLN A 82 -13.04 4.20 -13.70
CA GLN A 82 -12.25 5.37 -13.33
C GLN A 82 -11.32 5.03 -12.15
N PRO A 83 -10.10 5.60 -12.09
CA PRO A 83 -9.20 5.38 -10.97
C PRO A 83 -9.90 5.76 -9.66
N THR A 84 -10.17 4.75 -8.84
CA THR A 84 -10.93 4.90 -7.62
C THR A 84 -9.99 4.87 -6.44
N ARG A 85 -10.01 5.94 -5.65
CA ARG A 85 -9.25 6.03 -4.40
C ARG A 85 -9.88 5.09 -3.37
N VAL A 86 -9.15 4.08 -2.94
CA VAL A 86 -9.63 3.10 -1.96
C VAL A 86 -9.38 3.59 -0.54
N GLY A 87 -8.25 4.27 -0.33
CA GLY A 87 -7.86 4.77 0.97
C GLY A 87 -6.40 5.12 1.02
N ASP A 88 -5.89 5.22 2.23
CA ASP A 88 -4.51 5.50 2.55
C ASP A 88 -4.01 4.46 3.54
N ILE A 89 -2.76 4.06 3.35
CA ILE A 89 -2.06 3.07 4.16
C ILE A 89 -0.79 3.69 4.73
N ASP A 90 -0.47 3.29 5.96
CA ASP A 90 0.82 3.53 6.57
C ASP A 90 1.61 2.23 6.51
N VAL A 91 2.83 2.30 5.99
CA VAL A 91 3.73 1.15 5.89
C VAL A 91 4.89 1.40 6.82
N ALA A 92 4.96 0.67 7.93
CA ALA A 92 6.05 0.73 8.88
C ALA A 92 7.18 -0.24 8.50
N PRO A 93 8.45 0.06 8.82
CA PRO A 93 9.56 -0.87 8.54
C PRO A 93 9.48 -2.18 9.34
N THR A 94 8.69 -2.20 10.42
CA THR A 94 8.43 -3.39 11.25
C THR A 94 7.17 -4.14 10.82
N ASP A 95 6.42 -3.63 9.83
CA ASP A 95 5.20 -4.30 9.39
C ASP A 95 5.51 -5.62 8.70
N ALA A 96 4.69 -6.62 9.03
CA ALA A 96 4.75 -7.91 8.37
C ALA A 96 4.20 -7.80 6.94
N PRO A 97 4.72 -8.59 5.99
CA PRO A 97 4.17 -8.67 4.65
C PRO A 97 2.71 -9.16 4.70
N GLY A 98 1.83 -8.45 4.00
CA GLY A 98 0.39 -8.64 4.12
C GLY A 98 -0.36 -8.28 2.84
N THR A 99 -1.69 -8.37 2.89
CA THR A 99 -2.56 -7.98 1.77
C THR A 99 -2.87 -6.49 1.84
N LEU A 100 -3.14 -5.86 0.69
CA LEU A 100 -3.58 -4.45 0.62
C LEU A 100 -4.76 -4.16 1.56
N ASN A 101 -5.73 -5.09 1.64
CA ASN A 101 -6.84 -4.97 2.59
C ASN A 101 -6.38 -5.01 4.05
N ALA A 102 -5.36 -5.79 4.40
CA ALA A 102 -4.83 -5.80 5.76
C ALA A 102 -4.23 -4.44 6.13
N PHE A 103 -3.48 -3.81 5.21
CA PHE A 103 -2.94 -2.46 5.41
C PHE A 103 -4.03 -1.38 5.44
N LEU A 104 -5.09 -1.52 4.64
CA LEU A 104 -6.24 -0.60 4.66
C LEU A 104 -7.09 -0.73 5.94
N ASN A 105 -7.14 -1.93 6.55
CA ASN A 105 -7.80 -2.17 7.83
C ASN A 105 -6.87 -1.97 9.03
N ALA A 106 -5.56 -1.77 8.80
CA ALA A 106 -4.62 -1.58 9.88
C ALA A 106 -4.99 -0.31 10.65
N PRO A 107 -5.00 -0.35 12.00
CA PRO A 107 -5.24 0.84 12.79
C PRO A 107 -4.14 1.86 12.46
N LYS A 108 -4.55 3.02 11.94
CA LYS A 108 -3.63 4.13 11.71
C LYS A 108 -3.21 4.61 13.10
N ASP A 109 -1.91 4.68 13.38
CA ASP A 109 -1.36 5.04 14.70
C ASP A 109 -1.90 6.38 15.26
N GLY A 110 -2.52 7.21 14.41
CA GLY A 110 -3.29 8.40 14.80
C GLY A 110 -4.63 8.15 15.52
N ASP A 111 -5.11 6.91 15.60
CA ASP A 111 -6.28 6.50 16.40
C ASP A 111 -5.88 5.98 17.80
N LEU A 112 -4.60 6.09 18.17
CA LEU A 112 -4.21 6.14 19.58
C LEU A 112 -4.63 7.49 20.15
N ARG A 113 -5.94 7.76 20.21
CA ARG A 113 -6.44 8.55 21.33
C ARG A 113 -6.05 7.75 22.55
N PRO A 114 -5.23 8.29 23.47
CA PRO A 114 -5.13 7.68 24.76
C PRO A 114 -6.52 7.90 25.37
N GLU A 115 -7.40 6.90 25.31
CA GLU A 115 -8.40 6.74 26.35
C GLU A 115 -7.60 6.45 27.62
N VAL A 116 -7.06 7.54 28.19
CA VAL A 116 -6.47 7.57 29.50
C VAL A 116 -7.53 7.04 30.43
N MET A 117 -7.28 5.81 30.83
CA MET A 117 -7.89 5.09 31.92
C MET A 117 -8.21 6.00 33.12
N LYS A 118 -9.42 5.78 33.65
CA LYS A 118 -9.85 5.91 35.06
C LYS A 118 -10.09 7.32 35.61
N CYS A 119 -11.34 7.59 35.98
CA CYS A 119 -11.85 7.39 37.35
C CYS A 119 -13.18 8.13 37.49
N GLN A 120 -14.26 7.43 37.82
CA GLN A 120 -15.15 7.88 38.90
C GLN A 120 -15.85 6.66 39.49
N ARG A 121 -15.16 6.07 40.45
CA ARG A 121 -15.78 5.40 41.57
C ARG A 121 -16.31 6.51 42.47
N GLN A 122 -17.59 6.84 42.38
CA GLN A 122 -18.42 7.29 43.50
C GLN A 122 -19.90 7.26 43.11
#